data_AF-X1VXH5-F1
#
_entry.id   AF-X1VXH5-F1
#
_cell.length_a   1.000
_cell.length_b   1.000
_cell.length_c   1.000
_cell.angle_alpha   90.00
_cell.angle_beta   90.00
_cell.angle_gamma   90.00
#
_symmetry.space_group_name_H-M   'P 1'
#
loop_
_entity.id
_entity.type
_entity.pdbx_description
1 polymer ?
#
loop_
_entity_poly.entity_id
_entity_poly.type
_entity_poly.pdbx_seq_one_letter_code
_entity_poly.pdbx_strand_id
1 'polypeptide(L)'
;ISYRGKNIVNCILSSYRDSENIHIENYVLIANNDINGLKNNGIELKSKDIGWVFENTTKAIFKRLSLNVNEELKKRIDSKRDKADIILDLDKQDIII
;
A
#
# COMPACT_ATOMS: atom_id res chain seq x y z
N ILE A 1 28.55 -14.00 -10.11
CA ILE A 1 27.11 -13.71 -10.32
C ILE A 1 27.03 -12.64 -11.40
N SER A 2 26.54 -13.00 -12.60
CA SER A 2 26.66 -12.20 -13.84
C SER A 2 25.98 -10.83 -13.75
N TYR A 3 26.62 -9.80 -14.33
CA TYR A 3 26.18 -8.40 -14.38
C TYR A 3 24.72 -8.20 -14.85
N ARG A 4 24.16 -9.15 -15.62
CA ARG A 4 22.76 -9.13 -16.09
C ARG A 4 21.74 -9.30 -14.97
N GLY A 5 22.04 -10.11 -13.94
CA GLY A 5 21.12 -10.34 -12.81
C GLY A 5 21.00 -9.13 -11.88
N LYS A 6 22.08 -8.36 -11.71
CA LYS A 6 22.09 -7.12 -10.90
C LYS A 6 21.24 -6.01 -11.53
N ASN A 7 21.21 -5.96 -12.87
CA ASN A 7 20.43 -4.99 -13.63
C ASN A 7 18.91 -5.26 -13.50
N ILE A 8 18.50 -6.53 -13.59
CA ILE A 8 17.08 -6.92 -13.46
C ILE A 8 16.53 -6.59 -12.07
N VAL A 9 17.27 -6.91 -11.00
CA VAL A 9 16.83 -6.60 -9.63
C VAL A 9 16.67 -5.08 -9.44
N ASN A 10 17.64 -4.29 -9.92
CA ASN A 10 17.55 -2.84 -9.83
C ASN A 10 16.38 -2.27 -10.64
N CYS A 11 16.11 -2.78 -11.85
CA CYS A 11 14.96 -2.38 -12.66
C CYS A 11 13.62 -2.73 -11.98
N ILE A 12 13.52 -3.90 -11.34
CA ILE A 12 12.32 -4.28 -10.59
C ILE A 12 12.13 -3.34 -9.39
N LEU A 13 13.19 -3.05 -8.64
CA LEU A 13 13.14 -2.17 -7.47
C LEU A 13 12.85 -0.71 -7.84
N SER A 14 13.40 -0.21 -8.95
CA SER A 14 13.10 1.12 -9.45
C SER A 14 11.64 1.20 -9.90
N SER A 15 11.18 0.27 -10.73
CA SER A 15 9.79 0.23 -11.18
C SER A 15 8.80 0.07 -10.02
N TYR A 16 9.18 -0.68 -8.97
CA TYR A 16 8.37 -0.81 -7.76
C TYR A 16 8.28 0.51 -6.97
N ARG A 17 9.41 1.21 -6.77
CA ARG A 17 9.42 2.53 -6.12
C ARG A 17 8.61 3.56 -6.91
N ASP A 18 8.76 3.55 -8.23
CA ASP A 18 8.04 4.46 -9.12
C ASP A 18 6.54 4.19 -9.07
N SER A 19 6.14 2.91 -9.09
CA SER A 19 4.73 2.50 -8.95
C SER A 19 4.13 2.89 -7.60
N GLU A 20 4.86 2.66 -6.49
CA GLU A 20 4.43 3.08 -5.16
C GLU A 20 4.24 4.60 -5.07
N ASN A 21 5.16 5.39 -5.66
CA ASN A 21 5.04 6.85 -5.72
C ASN A 21 3.83 7.30 -6.53
N ILE A 22 3.60 6.71 -7.71
CA ILE A 22 2.45 7.04 -8.57
C ILE A 22 1.13 6.80 -7.83
N HIS A 23 1.02 5.70 -7.06
CA HIS A 23 -0.16 5.44 -6.26
C HIS A 23 -0.34 6.44 -5.12
N ILE A 24 0.74 6.86 -4.45
CA ILE A 24 0.69 7.89 -3.40
C ILE A 24 0.24 9.24 -3.99
N GLU A 25 0.77 9.63 -5.15
CA GLU A 25 0.39 10.87 -5.83
C GLU A 25 -1.09 10.88 -6.25
N ASN A 26 -1.64 9.71 -6.54
CA ASN A 26 -3.04 9.52 -6.96
C ASN A 26 -3.94 8.98 -5.84
N TYR A 27 -3.49 9.08 -4.58
CA TYR A 27 -4.16 8.45 -3.45
C TYR A 27 -5.63 8.83 -3.31
N VAL A 28 -5.99 10.08 -3.57
CA VAL A 28 -7.38 10.56 -3.51
C VAL A 28 -8.29 9.81 -4.50
N LEU A 29 -7.80 9.56 -5.72
CA LEU A 29 -8.57 8.83 -6.73
C LEU A 29 -8.73 7.36 -6.34
N ILE A 30 -7.68 6.77 -5.76
CA ILE A 30 -7.71 5.39 -5.23
C ILE A 30 -8.71 5.29 -4.07
N ALA A 31 -8.67 6.23 -3.12
CA ALA A 31 -9.56 6.27 -1.95
C ALA A 31 -11.03 6.46 -2.35
N ASN A 32 -11.29 7.25 -3.39
CA ASN A 32 -12.64 7.47 -3.92
C ASN A 32 -13.13 6.38 -4.88
N ASN A 33 -12.31 5.34 -5.12
CA ASN A 33 -12.60 4.29 -6.10
C ASN A 33 -12.84 4.85 -7.53
N ASP A 34 -12.20 5.98 -7.87
CA ASP A 34 -12.37 6.65 -9.16
C ASP A 34 -11.47 6.03 -10.23
N ILE A 35 -11.94 4.93 -10.80
CA ILE A 35 -11.25 4.19 -11.87
C ILE A 35 -11.08 5.05 -13.14
N ASN A 36 -12.04 5.92 -13.43
CA ASN A 36 -11.98 6.78 -14.62
C ASN A 36 -10.91 7.85 -14.45
N GLY A 37 -10.84 8.49 -13.28
CA GLY A 37 -9.78 9.43 -12.92
C GLY A 37 -8.39 8.78 -12.98
N LEU A 38 -8.24 7.56 -12.43
CA LEU A 38 -7.00 6.80 -12.51
C LEU A 38 -6.59 6.51 -13.95
N LYS A 39 -7.54 6.10 -14.80
CA LYS A 39 -7.29 5.83 -16.22
C LYS A 39 -6.84 7.09 -16.97
N ASN A 40 -7.43 8.25 -16.67
CA ASN A 40 -7.01 9.54 -17.25
C ASN A 40 -5.58 9.92 -16.86
N ASN A 41 -5.12 9.48 -15.68
CA ASN A 41 -3.76 9.67 -15.20
C ASN A 41 -2.80 8.55 -15.66
N GLY A 42 -3.22 7.71 -16.61
CA GLY A 42 -2.40 6.63 -17.17
C GLY A 42 -2.25 5.41 -16.27
N ILE A 43 -3.06 5.28 -15.21
CA ILE A 43 -3.04 4.15 -14.28
C ILE A 43 -4.15 3.17 -14.65
N GLU A 44 -3.77 2.03 -15.20
CA GLU A 44 -4.71 0.93 -15.44
C GLU A 44 -4.82 0.03 -14.20
N LEU A 45 -5.97 0.13 -13.51
CA LEU A 45 -6.28 -0.67 -12.34
C LEU A 45 -7.61 -1.41 -12.52
N LYS A 46 -7.65 -2.68 -12.14
CA LYS A 46 -8.90 -3.45 -12.14
C LYS A 46 -9.71 -3.10 -10.89
N SER A 47 -11.03 -3.03 -11.01
CA SER A 47 -11.93 -2.71 -9.88
C SER A 47 -11.75 -3.65 -8.68
N LYS A 48 -11.45 -4.93 -8.93
CA LYS A 48 -11.20 -5.92 -7.87
C LYS A 48 -9.90 -5.69 -7.09
N ASP A 49 -8.94 -4.98 -7.69
CA ASP A 49 -7.60 -4.78 -7.12
C ASP A 49 -7.50 -3.43 -6.38
N ILE A 50 -8.50 -2.54 -6.52
CA ILE A 50 -8.46 -1.18 -5.95
C ILE A 50 -8.42 -1.15 -4.43
N GLY A 51 -9.16 -2.04 -3.76
CA GLY A 51 -9.14 -2.12 -2.30
C GLY A 51 -7.76 -2.55 -1.78
N TRP A 52 -7.13 -3.50 -2.46
CA TRP A 52 -5.78 -3.95 -2.12
C TRP A 52 -4.73 -2.85 -2.36
N VAL A 53 -4.83 -2.13 -3.50
CA VAL A 53 -3.96 -0.99 -3.78
C VAL A 53 -4.17 0.13 -2.78
N PHE A 54 -5.41 0.42 -2.39
CA PHE A 54 -5.73 1.38 -1.34
C PHE A 54 -5.05 1.02 -0.01
N GLU A 55 -5.21 -0.22 0.44
CA GLU A 55 -4.60 -0.71 1.69
C GLU A 55 -3.08 -0.54 1.66
N ASN A 56 -2.42 -1.00 0.60
CA ASN A 56 -0.96 -0.90 0.47
C ASN A 56 -0.47 0.54 0.39
N THR A 57 -1.14 1.39 -0.38
CA THR A 57 -0.77 2.81 -0.52
C THR A 57 -0.91 3.53 0.82
N THR A 58 -2.00 3.25 1.54
CA THR A 58 -2.23 3.81 2.88
C THR A 58 -1.14 3.36 3.87
N LYS A 59 -0.76 2.07 3.86
CA LYS A 59 0.35 1.55 4.68
C LYS A 59 1.69 2.23 4.34
N ALA A 60 1.97 2.45 3.07
CA ALA A 60 3.19 3.13 2.63
C ALA A 60 3.21 4.58 3.13
N ILE A 61 2.09 5.30 3.07
CA ILE A 61 1.93 6.65 3.62
C ILE A 61 2.18 6.64 5.13
N PHE A 62 1.55 5.74 5.88
CA PHE A 62 1.74 5.64 7.34
C PHE A 62 3.19 5.35 7.72
N LYS A 63 3.86 4.45 7.01
CA LYS A 63 5.30 4.19 7.21
C LYS A 63 6.16 5.42 6.90
N ARG A 64 5.84 6.19 5.87
CA ARG A 64 6.53 7.46 5.56
C ARG A 64 6.32 8.52 6.65
N LEU A 65 5.16 8.51 7.31
CA LEU A 65 4.86 9.35 8.47
C LEU A 65 5.49 8.82 9.77
N SER A 66 6.33 7.79 9.71
CA SER A 66 6.94 7.12 10.87
C SER A 66 5.93 6.52 11.86
N LEU A 67 4.73 6.16 11.39
CA LEU A 67 3.74 5.44 12.18
C LEU A 67 4.05 3.93 12.17
N ASN A 68 3.82 3.26 13.30
CA ASN A 68 4.06 1.83 13.44
C ASN A 68 2.88 1.02 12.90
N VAL A 69 2.97 0.59 11.64
CA VAL A 69 2.01 -0.35 11.03
C VAL A 69 2.26 -1.76 11.56
N ASN A 70 1.39 -2.24 12.45
CA ASN A 70 1.57 -3.49 13.20
C ASN A 70 0.83 -4.68 12.54
N GLU A 71 1.46 -5.27 11.53
CA GLU A 71 0.93 -6.46 10.82
C GLU A 71 0.89 -7.73 11.69
N GLU A 72 1.73 -7.81 12.72
CA GLU A 72 1.70 -8.96 13.64
C GLU A 72 0.48 -8.93 14.55
N LEU A 73 0.12 -7.74 15.03
CA LEU A 73 -1.08 -7.54 15.82
C LEU A 73 -2.33 -7.75 14.97
N LYS A 74 -2.32 -7.30 13.69
CA LYS A 74 -3.38 -7.59 12.72
C LYS A 74 -3.65 -9.09 12.63
N LYS A 75 -2.62 -9.91 12.44
CA LYS A 75 -2.76 -11.37 12.36
C LYS A 75 -3.28 -12.02 13.65
N ARG A 76 -3.02 -11.42 14.81
CA ARG A 76 -3.50 -11.94 16.11
C ARG A 76 -4.95 -11.57 16.38
N ILE A 77 -5.38 -10.38 15.94
CA ILE A 77 -6.74 -9.85 16.17
C ILE A 77 -7.71 -10.34 15.09
N ASP A 78 -7.21 -10.56 13.86
CA ASP A 78 -7.99 -11.06 12.73
C ASP A 78 -8.74 -12.34 13.14
N SER A 79 -10.05 -12.18 13.36
CA SER A 79 -10.95 -13.27 13.69
C SER A 79 -11.78 -13.62 12.46
N LYS A 80 -12.54 -14.73 12.52
CA LYS A 80 -13.45 -15.09 11.42
C LYS A 80 -14.54 -14.03 11.16
N ARG A 81 -14.80 -13.14 12.13
CA ARG A 81 -15.90 -12.17 12.10
C ARG A 81 -15.42 -10.74 11.89
N ASP A 82 -14.29 -10.40 12.50
CA ASP A 82 -13.74 -9.03 12.51
C ASP A 82 -12.31 -9.08 11.96
N LYS A 83 -12.11 -8.45 10.80
CA LYS A 83 -10.81 -8.32 10.12
C LYS A 83 -10.50 -6.85 9.94
N ALA A 84 -9.34 -6.44 10.42
CA ALA A 84 -8.87 -5.08 10.28
C ALA A 84 -8.15 -4.91 8.93
N ASP A 85 -8.37 -3.81 8.23
CA ASP A 85 -7.61 -3.52 7.02
C ASP A 85 -6.18 -3.07 7.39
N ILE A 86 -6.02 -2.18 8.37
CA ILE A 86 -4.72 -1.68 8.84
C ILE A 86 -4.76 -1.55 10.37
N ILE A 87 -3.65 -1.88 11.04
CA ILE A 87 -3.49 -1.63 12.47
C ILE A 87 -2.30 -0.70 12.69
N LEU A 88 -2.55 0.42 13.37
CA LEU A 88 -1.50 1.32 13.84
C LEU A 88 -1.32 1.16 15.34
N ASP A 89 -0.07 1.00 15.76
CA ASP A 89 0.33 0.94 17.16
C ASP A 89 0.90 2.30 17.56
N LEU A 90 0.23 2.98 18.48
CA LEU A 90 0.72 4.22 19.08
C LEU A 90 1.38 3.85 20.40
N ASP A 91 2.57 4.38 20.68
CA ASP A 91 3.44 4.04 21.83
C ASP A 91 2.76 4.00 23.22
N LYS A 92 1.53 4.54 23.34
CA LYS A 92 0.71 4.61 24.56
C LYS A 92 -0.43 3.58 24.65
N GLN A 93 -0.35 2.45 23.95
CA GLN A 93 -1.40 1.41 23.90
C GLN A 93 -2.67 1.83 23.15
N ASP A 94 -2.62 2.92 22.39
CA ASP A 94 -3.72 3.32 21.53
C ASP A 94 -3.58 2.61 20.18
N ILE A 95 -4.66 1.99 19.71
CA ILE A 95 -4.71 1.26 18.44
C ILE A 95 -5.70 1.98 17.53
N ILE A 96 -5.27 2.30 16.30
CA ILE A 96 -6.19 2.72 15.24
C ILE A 96 -6.44 1.50 14.34
N ILE A 97 -7.72 1.15 14.18
CA ILE A 97 -8.24 0.06 13.36
C ILE A 97 -8.99 0.67 12.17
#